data_AF-A0A255XKR7-F1
#
_entry.id   AF-A0A255XKR7-F1
#
_cell.length_a   1.000
_cell.length_b   1.000
_cell.length_c   1.000
_cell.angle_alpha   90.00
_cell.angle_beta   90.00
_cell.angle_gamma   90.00
#
_symmetry.space_group_name_H-M   'P 1'
#
loop_
_entity.id
_entity.type
_entity.pdbx_description
1 polymer ?
#
loop_
_entity_poly.entity_id
_entity_poly.type
_entity_poly.pdbx_seq_one_letter_code
_entity_poly.pdbx_strand_id
1 'polypeptide(L)' 'MTKTFIIAGAGLLFLAACGNNPGDRALSGAGIGAAAGTVGGLMVGAPVTGAVVGGAAGAAVGGLTKKKDLDLGKPIWR' A
#
# COMPACT_ATOMS: atom_id res chain seq x y z
N MET A 1 -6.98 24.12 11.15
CA MET A 1 -6.58 23.09 12.15
C MET A 1 -7.37 21.79 12.00
N THR A 2 -8.70 21.81 11.86
CA THR A 2 -9.54 20.59 11.77
C THR A 2 -9.15 19.65 10.61
N LYS A 3 -8.78 20.20 9.44
CA LYS A 3 -8.34 19.40 8.27
C LYS A 3 -7.09 18.56 8.56
N THR A 4 -6.15 19.10 9.33
CA THR A 4 -4.90 18.40 9.70
C THR A 4 -5.19 17.20 10.61
N PHE A 5 -6.14 17.34 11.54
CA PHE A 5 -6.59 16.25 12.40
C PHE A 5 -7.31 15.13 11.63
N ILE A 6 -8.07 15.47 10.58
CA ILE A 6 -8.75 14.47 9.73
C ILE A 6 -7.73 13.63 8.95
N ILE A 7 -6.70 14.27 8.37
CA ILE A 7 -5.65 13.57 7.61
C ILE A 7 -4.84 12.66 8.54
N ALA A 8 -4.44 13.17 9.70
CA ALA A 8 -3.71 12.39 10.69
C ALA A 8 -4.54 11.20 11.20
N GLY A 9 -5.82 11.42 11.51
CA GLY A 9 -6.76 10.37 11.94
C GLY A 9 -6.98 9.29 10.89
N ALA A 10 -7.14 9.68 9.62
CA ALA A 10 -7.28 8.73 8.51
C ALA A 10 -6.02 7.87 8.35
N GLY A 11 -4.82 8.46 8.44
CA GLY A 11 -3.56 7.72 8.35
C GLY A 11 -3.40 6.62 9.42
N LEU A 12 -3.84 6.90 10.65
CA LEU A 12 -3.85 5.93 11.75
C LEU A 12 -4.79 4.74 11.48
N LEU A 13 -5.95 5.00 10.89
CA LEU A 13 -6.92 3.96 10.52
C LEU A 13 -6.40 3.09 9.36
N PHE A 14 -5.76 3.70 8.36
CA PHE A 14 -5.12 2.96 7.25
C PHE A 14 -3.97 2.07 7.74
N LEU A 15 -3.20 2.52 8.73
CA LEU A 15 -2.10 1.73 9.30
C LEU A 15 -2.63 0.51 10.09
N ALA A 16 -3.75 0.67 10.80
CA ALA A 16 -4.43 -0.45 11.46
C ALA A 16 -5.04 -1.45 10.46
N ALA A 17 -5.51 -0.97 9.31
CA ALA A 17 -6.11 -1.79 8.25
C ALA A 17 -5.09 -2.54 7.36
N CYS A 18 -3.79 -2.23 7.45
CA CYS A 18 -2.74 -2.91 6.67
C CYS A 18 -2.49 -4.39 7.06
N GLY A 19 -3.26 -4.91 8.03
CA GLY A 19 -3.72 -6.30 8.05
C GLY A 19 -2.67 -7.41 8.28
N ASN A 20 -2.93 -8.25 9.28
CA ASN A 20 -2.18 -9.48 9.50
C ASN A 20 -2.43 -10.53 8.41
N ASN A 21 -3.53 -10.41 7.67
CA ASN A 21 -4.03 -11.40 6.72
C ASN A 21 -3.55 -11.12 5.28
N PRO A 22 -3.30 -12.15 4.44
CA PRO A 22 -2.82 -11.96 3.07
C PRO A 22 -3.77 -11.14 2.17
N GLY A 23 -5.09 -11.24 2.37
CA GLY A 23 -6.08 -10.51 1.58
C GLY A 23 -6.04 -9.00 1.80
N ASP A 24 -5.91 -8.56 3.06
CA ASP A 24 -5.81 -7.14 3.40
C ASP A 24 -4.53 -6.51 2.82
N ARG A 25 -3.44 -7.28 2.84
CA ARG A 25 -2.15 -6.89 2.25
C ARG A 25 -2.19 -6.82 0.74
N ALA A 26 -2.85 -7.79 0.11
CA ALA A 26 -3.07 -7.76 -1.34
C ALA A 26 -3.91 -6.54 -1.72
N LEU A 27 -4.99 -6.25 -1.01
CA LEU A 27 -5.87 -5.13 -1.31
C LEU A 27 -5.19 -3.78 -1.06
N SER A 28 -4.47 -3.64 0.06
CA SER A 28 -3.72 -2.43 0.38
C SER A 28 -2.55 -2.22 -0.59
N GLY A 29 -1.80 -3.29 -0.90
CA GLY A 29 -0.76 -3.28 -1.93
C GLY A 29 -1.30 -2.93 -3.31
N ALA A 30 -2.50 -3.40 -3.67
CA ALA A 30 -3.16 -3.04 -4.91
C ALA A 30 -3.51 -1.55 -4.96
N GLY A 31 -4.07 -1.00 -3.88
CA GLY A 31 -4.43 0.41 -3.81
C GLY A 31 -3.20 1.33 -3.91
N ILE A 32 -2.16 1.03 -3.14
CA ILE A 32 -0.90 1.81 -3.14
C ILE A 32 -0.19 1.67 -4.47
N GLY A 33 -0.08 0.44 -4.98
CA GLY A 33 0.54 0.15 -6.26
C GLY A 33 -0.21 0.81 -7.43
N ALA A 34 -1.54 0.86 -7.40
CA ALA A 34 -2.33 1.56 -8.39
C ALA A 34 -2.13 3.08 -8.32
N ALA A 35 -2.07 3.65 -7.11
CA ALA A 35 -1.81 5.08 -6.93
C ALA A 35 -0.39 5.49 -7.37
N ALA A 36 0.62 4.69 -7.05
CA ALA A 36 1.98 4.91 -7.55
C ALA A 36 2.06 4.69 -9.07
N GLY A 37 1.37 3.67 -9.55
CA GLY A 37 1.29 3.29 -10.95
C GLY A 37 0.58 4.33 -11.82
N THR A 38 -0.48 4.99 -11.35
CA THR A 38 -1.10 6.12 -12.07
C THR A 38 -0.12 7.26 -12.23
N VAL A 39 0.59 7.64 -11.15
CA VAL A 39 1.58 8.73 -11.18
C VAL A 39 2.73 8.40 -12.11
N GLY A 40 3.27 7.18 -12.06
CA GLY A 40 4.30 6.72 -12.98
C GLY A 40 3.80 6.63 -14.43
N GLY A 41 2.58 6.12 -14.63
CA GLY A 41 1.94 6.02 -15.94
C GLY A 41 1.63 7.37 -16.57
N LEU A 42 1.30 8.40 -15.77
CA LEU A 42 1.14 9.77 -16.24
C LEU A 42 2.41 10.29 -16.92
N MET A 43 3.60 9.93 -16.42
CA MET A 43 4.88 10.39 -17.01
C MET A 43 5.12 9.82 -18.42
N VAL A 44 4.49 8.69 -18.75
CA VAL A 44 4.63 8.01 -20.04
C VAL A 44 3.34 8.10 -20.87
N GLY A 45 2.37 8.94 -20.45
CA GLY A 45 1.10 9.15 -21.15
C GLY A 45 0.10 7.99 -21.05
N ALA A 46 0.32 7.02 -20.17
CA ALA A 46 -0.52 5.83 -19.97
C ALA A 46 -0.93 5.65 -18.50
N PRO A 47 -1.72 6.58 -17.92
CA PRO A 47 -2.08 6.57 -16.50
C PRO A 47 -2.91 5.36 -16.08
N VAL A 48 -3.86 4.94 -16.91
CA VAL A 48 -4.73 3.78 -16.63
C VAL A 48 -3.92 2.49 -16.67
N THR A 49 -3.07 2.33 -17.69
CA THR A 49 -2.18 1.17 -17.78
C THR A 49 -1.24 1.11 -16.59
N GLY A 50 -0.66 2.25 -16.20
CA GLY A 50 0.17 2.35 -15.01
C GLY A 50 -0.58 1.98 -13.73
N ALA A 51 -1.83 2.43 -13.58
CA ALA A 51 -2.69 2.07 -12.46
C ALA A 51 -2.95 0.57 -12.37
N VAL A 52 -3.30 -0.05 -13.51
CA VAL A 52 -3.64 -1.48 -13.58
C VAL A 52 -2.41 -2.32 -13.31
N VAL A 53 -1.28 -1.98 -13.93
CA VAL A 53 -0.01 -2.72 -13.74
C VAL A 53 0.50 -2.53 -12.32
N GLY A 54 0.54 -1.30 -11.82
CA GLY A 54 0.98 -1.02 -10.46
C GLY A 54 0.07 -1.66 -9.40
N GLY A 55 -1.24 -1.64 -9.62
CA GLY A 55 -2.21 -2.29 -8.74
C GLY A 55 -2.11 -3.80 -8.77
N ALA A 56 -1.96 -4.42 -9.95
CA ALA A 56 -1.76 -5.86 -10.07
C ALA A 56 -0.44 -6.31 -9.43
N ALA A 57 0.65 -5.58 -9.67
CA ALA A 57 1.96 -5.86 -9.07
C ALA A 57 1.91 -5.71 -7.55
N GLY A 58 1.32 -4.63 -7.03
CA GLY A 58 1.15 -4.40 -5.60
C GLY A 58 0.26 -5.45 -4.93
N ALA A 59 -0.81 -5.90 -5.61
CA ALA A 59 -1.67 -6.99 -5.15
C ALA A 59 -0.92 -8.33 -5.07
N ALA A 60 -0.14 -8.64 -6.11
CA ALA A 60 0.65 -9.86 -6.15
C ALA A 60 1.70 -9.88 -5.05
N VAL A 61 2.44 -8.79 -4.86
CA VAL A 61 3.44 -8.68 -3.78
C VAL A 61 2.75 -8.78 -2.41
N GLY A 62 1.67 -8.05 -2.18
CA GLY A 62 0.95 -8.06 -0.91
C GLY A 62 0.28 -9.40 -0.58
N GLY A 63 -0.24 -10.10 -1.58
CA GLY A 63 -0.93 -11.38 -1.42
C GLY A 63 -0.01 -12.61 -1.37
N LEU A 64 1.12 -12.57 -2.08
CA LEU A 64 2.10 -13.67 -2.10
C LEU A 64 3.08 -13.60 -0.93
N THR A 65 3.33 -12.41 -0.36
CA THR A 65 4.29 -12.23 0.75
C THR A 65 3.67 -12.56 2.10
N LYS A 66 4.30 -13.46 2.86
CA LYS A 66 3.82 -13.86 4.19
C LYS A 66 4.34 -12.91 5.26
N LYS A 67 3.63 -12.79 6.38
CA LYS A 67 4.03 -11.93 7.51
C LYS A 67 5.44 -12.22 8.02
N LYS A 68 5.78 -13.50 8.14
CA LYS A 68 7.09 -13.96 8.59
C LYS A 68 8.24 -13.55 7.65
N ASP A 69 7.95 -13.24 6.38
CA ASP A 69 8.97 -12.85 5.41
C ASP A 69 9.37 -11.37 5.58
N LEU A 70 8.57 -10.59 6.31
CA LEU A 70 8.77 -9.16 6.59
C LEU A 70 8.96 -8.86 8.08
N ASP A 71 9.19 -9.89 8.90
CA ASP A 71 9.49 -9.72 10.32
C ASP A 71 10.99 -9.51 10.50
N LEU A 72 11.40 -8.25 10.68
CA LEU A 72 12.80 -7.85 10.85
C LEU A 72 13.32 -8.08 12.29
N GLY A 73 12.55 -8.77 13.13
CA GLY A 73 12.92 -9.06 14.52
C GLY A 73 12.76 -7.85 15.43
N LYS A 74 13.43 -7.88 16.59
CA LYS A 74 13.31 -6.82 17.59
C LYS A 74 14.00 -5.54 17.09
N PRO A 75 13.29 -4.42 16.98
CA PRO A 75 13.89 -3.18 16.53
C PRO A 75 14.92 -2.66 17.53
N ILE A 76 16.04 -2.14 17.05
CA ILE A 76 17.11 -1.56 17.89
C ILE A 76 16.70 -0.26 18.61
N TRP A 77 15.59 0.33 18.19
CA TRP A 77 15.06 1.58 18.76
C TRP A 77 13.96 1.37 19.81
N ARG A 78 13.83 0.16 20.37
CA ARG A 78 12.98 -0.15 21.52
C ARG A 78 13.78 -0.73 22.68
#